data_AF-W5YUB5-F1
#
_entry.id   AF-W5YUB5-F1
#
_cell.length_a   1.000
_cell.length_b   1.000
_cell.length_c   1.000
_cell.angle_alpha   90.00
_cell.angle_beta   90.00
_cell.angle_gamma   90.00
#
_symmetry.space_group_name_H-M   'P 1'
#
loop_
_entity.id
_entity.type
_entity.pdbx_description
1 polymer ?
#
loop_
_entity_poly.entity_id
_entity_poly.type
_entity_poly.pdbx_seq_one_letter_code
_entity_poly.pdbx_strand_id
1 'polypeptide(L)'
;MRRCSGECQRYGLTRPSFARTLWHPGEVLRELCLEPLGLSVTAAAKALGVSRKTLSAVLNGKAGISPEMAIRLSIAFDTSAESWLNQQSQYELWHAEQHRKELNVKRLVAA
;
A
#
# COMPACT_ATOMS: atom_id res chain seq x y z
N MET A 1 17.81 -11.02 -20.52
CA MET A 1 16.79 -9.95 -20.40
C MET A 1 15.41 -10.61 -20.37
N ARG A 2 14.86 -10.90 -19.18
CA ARG A 2 13.51 -11.47 -19.06
C ARG A 2 12.52 -10.32 -18.87
N ARG A 3 11.66 -10.12 -19.88
CA ARG A 3 10.52 -9.20 -19.84
C ARG A 3 9.50 -9.78 -18.86
N CYS A 4 9.12 -9.02 -17.82
CA CYS A 4 7.93 -9.30 -17.04
C CYS A 4 6.72 -9.03 -17.94
N SER A 5 6.11 -10.11 -18.42
CA SER A 5 4.94 -10.08 -19.28
C SER A 5 3.68 -10.07 -18.42
N GLY A 6 2.91 -8.98 -18.48
CA GLY A 6 1.48 -9.08 -18.78
C GLY A 6 0.46 -9.43 -17.68
N GLU A 7 0.79 -9.43 -16.39
CA GLU A 7 -0.22 -9.75 -15.34
C GLU A 7 -0.77 -8.56 -14.55
N CYS A 8 -0.20 -7.36 -14.70
CA CYS A 8 -0.63 -6.21 -13.88
C CYS A 8 -1.96 -5.56 -14.34
N GLN A 9 -2.47 -5.87 -15.54
CA GLN A 9 -3.63 -5.20 -16.15
C GLN A 9 -5.00 -5.86 -15.89
N ARG A 10 -5.09 -6.98 -15.16
CA ARG A 10 -6.36 -7.73 -15.05
C ARG A 10 -7.34 -7.25 -13.97
N TYR A 11 -6.92 -6.43 -13.00
CA TYR A 11 -7.78 -6.08 -11.87
C TYR A 11 -8.63 -4.82 -12.11
N GLY A 12 -9.51 -4.87 -13.11
CA GLY A 12 -10.61 -3.92 -13.25
C GLY A 12 -11.45 -3.89 -11.96
N LEU A 13 -11.28 -2.83 -11.16
CA LEU A 13 -11.87 -2.69 -9.83
C LEU A 13 -13.36 -2.28 -9.90
N THR A 14 -14.20 -3.19 -10.38
CA THR A 14 -15.62 -3.21 -10.00
C THR A 14 -15.73 -3.98 -8.68
N ARG A 15 -15.73 -3.23 -7.57
CA ARG A 15 -16.04 -3.64 -6.18
C ARG A 15 -15.60 -5.05 -5.76
N PRO A 16 -14.46 -5.21 -5.05
CA PRO A 16 -14.12 -6.50 -4.50
C PRO A 16 -14.95 -6.78 -3.23
N SER A 17 -15.73 -7.85 -3.30
CA SER A 17 -16.28 -8.61 -2.16
C SER A 17 -15.16 -9.36 -1.40
N PHE A 18 -14.04 -8.70 -1.11
CA PHE A 18 -12.90 -9.23 -0.35
C PHE A 18 -12.84 -8.62 1.05
N ALA A 19 -13.98 -8.63 1.76
CA ALA A 19 -14.07 -8.20 3.15
C ALA A 19 -13.52 -9.26 4.14
N ARG A 20 -12.37 -9.87 3.84
CA ARG A 20 -11.66 -10.76 4.77
C ARG A 20 -10.19 -10.34 4.80
N THR A 21 -9.92 -9.33 5.62
CA THR A 21 -8.58 -8.82 5.97
C THR A 21 -7.86 -8.11 4.82
N LEU A 22 -8.02 -6.80 4.74
CA LEU A 22 -7.13 -5.96 3.93
C LEU A 22 -5.76 -5.94 4.61
N TRP A 23 -4.76 -6.53 3.94
CA TRP A 23 -3.38 -6.54 4.42
C TRP A 23 -2.83 -5.12 4.45
N HIS A 24 -1.97 -4.83 5.44
CA HIS A 24 -1.32 -3.54 5.47
C HIS A 24 -0.41 -3.43 4.22
N PRO A 25 -0.40 -2.31 3.48
CA PRO A 25 0.38 -2.21 2.25
C PRO A 25 1.89 -2.40 2.45
N GLY A 26 2.38 -2.15 3.66
CA GLY A 26 3.75 -2.50 4.06
C GLY A 26 4.03 -4.01 4.19
N GLU A 27 3.03 -4.83 4.53
CA GLU A 27 3.15 -6.30 4.50
C GLU A 27 3.20 -6.78 3.04
N VAL A 28 2.36 -6.21 2.18
CA VAL A 28 2.37 -6.46 0.73
C VAL A 28 3.72 -6.10 0.12
N LEU A 29 4.31 -4.96 0.52
CA LEU A 29 5.65 -4.56 0.09
C LEU A 29 6.73 -5.58 0.49
N ARG A 30 6.61 -6.18 1.68
CA ARG A 30 7.56 -7.20 2.14
C ARG A 30 7.45 -8.45 1.28
N GLU A 31 6.26 -9.00 1.19
CA GLU A 31 6.01 -10.31 0.57
C GLU A 31 6.16 -10.28 -0.96
N LEU A 32 5.71 -9.20 -1.61
CA LEU A 32 5.68 -9.14 -3.08
C LEU A 32 6.89 -8.43 -3.69
N CYS A 33 7.65 -7.65 -2.92
CA CYS A 33 8.79 -6.90 -3.46
C CYS A 33 10.11 -7.26 -2.80
N LEU A 34 10.19 -7.30 -1.47
CA LEU A 34 11.48 -7.52 -0.79
C LEU A 34 11.91 -8.99 -0.77
N GLU A 35 11.01 -9.88 -0.38
CA GLU A 35 11.30 -11.31 -0.26
C GLU A 35 11.67 -11.96 -1.61
N PRO A 36 10.97 -11.70 -2.73
CA PRO A 36 11.33 -12.27 -4.04
C PRO A 36 12.69 -11.80 -4.56
N LEU A 37 13.15 -10.63 -4.10
CA LEU A 37 14.47 -10.08 -4.45
C LEU A 37 15.55 -10.44 -3.42
N GLY A 38 15.20 -11.13 -2.34
CA GLY A 38 16.14 -11.45 -1.24
C GLY A 38 16.73 -10.22 -0.56
N LEU A 39 16.03 -9.08 -0.60
CA LEU A 39 16.54 -7.81 -0.10
C LEU A 39 16.39 -7.71 1.41
N SER A 40 17.49 -7.45 2.11
CA SER A 40 17.43 -7.03 3.52
C SER A 40 16.76 -5.66 3.65
N VAL A 41 16.10 -5.42 4.79
CA VAL A 41 15.49 -4.10 5.11
C VAL A 41 16.51 -2.97 5.01
N THR A 42 17.77 -3.22 5.37
CA THR A 42 18.84 -2.22 5.27
C THR A 42 19.17 -1.88 3.82
N ALA A 43 19.29 -2.90 2.95
CA ALA A 43 19.58 -2.69 1.53
C ALA A 43 18.41 -1.96 0.83
N ALA A 44 17.18 -2.38 1.12
CA ALA A 44 15.98 -1.74 0.60
C ALA A 44 15.84 -0.28 1.06
N ALA A 45 16.07 0.00 2.34
CA ALA A 45 16.01 1.38 2.86
C ALA A 45 17.04 2.28 2.18
N LYS A 46 18.26 1.76 1.95
CA LYS A 46 19.30 2.47 1.22
C LYS A 46 18.89 2.74 -0.24
N ALA A 47 18.35 1.74 -0.94
CA ALA A 47 17.88 1.89 -2.32
C ALA A 47 16.72 2.90 -2.44
N LEU A 48 15.82 2.92 -1.47
CA LEU A 48 14.70 3.86 -1.40
C LEU A 48 15.11 5.26 -0.90
N GLY A 49 16.34 5.43 -0.41
CA GLY A 49 16.84 6.69 0.13
C GLY A 49 16.12 7.14 1.41
N VAL A 50 15.72 6.18 2.27
CA VAL A 50 15.01 6.43 3.53
C VAL A 50 15.75 5.79 4.71
N SER A 51 15.42 6.20 5.93
CA SER A 51 16.00 5.55 7.11
C SER A 51 15.51 4.10 7.24
N ARG A 52 16.37 3.19 7.72
CA ARG A 52 15.98 1.80 8.03
C ARG A 52 14.80 1.74 9.01
N LYS A 53 14.74 2.67 9.97
CA LYS A 53 13.65 2.78 10.95
C LYS A 53 12.32 3.09 10.25
N THR A 54 12.32 4.03 9.30
CA THR A 54 11.15 4.41 8.52
C THR A 54 10.64 3.21 7.73
N LEU A 55 11.50 2.56 6.95
CA LEU A 55 11.08 1.40 6.16
C LEU A 55 10.59 0.26 7.07
N SER A 56 11.28 -0.03 8.17
CA SER A 56 10.86 -1.04 9.13
C SER A 56 9.47 -0.74 9.73
N ALA A 57 9.17 0.52 10.05
CA ALA A 57 7.85 0.90 10.55
C ALA A 57 6.75 0.63 9.51
N VAL A 58 7.01 0.96 8.24
CA VAL A 58 6.08 0.67 7.14
C VAL A 58 5.87 -0.84 6.98
N LEU A 59 6.96 -1.61 6.85
CA LEU A 59 6.89 -3.06 6.63
C LEU A 59 6.15 -3.80 7.75
N ASN A 60 6.21 -3.31 8.99
CA ASN A 60 5.56 -3.94 10.15
C ASN A 60 4.17 -3.35 10.47
N GLY A 61 3.57 -2.60 9.55
CA GLY A 61 2.22 -2.05 9.75
C GLY A 61 2.12 -0.95 10.80
N LYS A 62 3.24 -0.38 11.24
CA LYS A 62 3.28 0.69 12.25
C LYS A 62 3.21 2.09 11.63
N ALA A 63 3.41 2.21 10.32
CA ALA A 63 3.31 3.44 9.57
C ALA A 63 2.73 3.15 8.18
N GLY A 64 1.86 4.04 7.68
CA GLY A 64 1.34 3.94 6.32
C GLY A 64 2.35 4.36 5.26
N ILE A 65 1.99 4.14 3.99
CA ILE A 65 2.74 4.64 2.83
C ILE A 65 2.33 6.07 2.55
N SER A 66 3.26 7.02 2.70
CA SER A 66 3.07 8.42 2.29
C SER A 66 3.18 8.58 0.77
N PRO A 67 2.69 9.70 0.19
CA PRO A 67 2.87 9.99 -1.24
C PRO A 67 4.34 9.99 -1.68
N GLU A 68 5.23 10.55 -0.86
CA GLU A 68 6.67 10.53 -1.14
C GLU A 68 7.24 9.11 -1.14
N MET A 69 6.82 8.27 -0.18
CA MET A 69 7.22 6.87 -0.16
C MET A 69 6.66 6.12 -1.37
N ALA A 70 5.42 6.36 -1.76
CA ALA A 70 4.80 5.74 -2.94
C ALA A 70 5.57 6.08 -4.23
N ILE A 71 6.04 7.32 -4.38
CA ILE A 71 6.90 7.71 -5.51
C ILE A 71 8.24 6.96 -5.44
N ARG A 72 8.89 6.89 -4.27
CA ARG A 72 10.14 6.12 -4.11
C ARG A 72 9.97 4.64 -4.48
N LEU A 73 8.86 4.03 -4.07
CA LEU A 73 8.52 2.65 -4.41
C LEU A 73 8.24 2.46 -5.91
N SER A 74 7.56 3.42 -6.53
CA SER A 74 7.28 3.39 -7.98
C SER A 74 8.57 3.33 -8.79
N ILE A 75 9.56 4.16 -8.42
CA ILE A 75 10.87 4.22 -9.06
C ILE A 75 11.68 2.95 -8.78
N ALA A 76 11.69 2.46 -7.54
CA ALA A 76 12.53 1.33 -7.15
C ALA A 76 12.04 -0.03 -7.69
N PHE A 77 10.73 -0.21 -7.86
CA PHE A 77 10.12 -1.49 -8.23
C PHE A 77 9.42 -1.47 -9.59
N ASP A 78 9.52 -0.38 -10.36
CA ASP A 78 8.83 -0.20 -11.65
C ASP A 78 7.31 -0.43 -11.52
N THR A 79 6.71 0.22 -10.53
CA THR A 79 5.27 0.15 -10.19
C THR A 79 4.63 1.55 -10.27
N SER A 80 3.32 1.68 -10.05
CA SER A 80 2.68 3.00 -9.97
C SER A 80 2.54 3.50 -8.52
N ALA A 81 2.87 4.78 -8.30
CA ALA A 81 2.67 5.43 -6.99
C ALA A 81 1.17 5.43 -6.60
N GLU A 82 0.29 5.61 -7.58
CA GLU A 82 -1.17 5.56 -7.40
C GLU A 82 -1.63 4.20 -6.87
N SER A 83 -1.04 3.09 -7.32
CA SER A 83 -1.40 1.75 -6.83
C SER A 83 -1.11 1.62 -5.33
N TRP A 84 0.04 2.11 -4.88
CA TRP A 84 0.40 2.10 -3.46
C TRP A 84 -0.52 2.97 -2.61
N LEU A 85 -0.85 4.17 -3.10
CA LEU A 85 -1.77 5.09 -2.39
C LEU A 85 -3.20 4.56 -2.36
N ASN A 86 -3.67 3.93 -3.43
CA ASN A 86 -4.98 3.31 -3.48
C ASN A 86 -5.06 2.15 -2.47
N GLN A 87 -4.02 1.33 -2.36
CA GLN A 87 -3.97 0.25 -1.38
C GLN A 87 -3.96 0.79 0.06
N GLN A 88 -3.17 1.83 0.34
CA GLN A 88 -3.18 2.53 1.64
C GLN A 88 -4.57 3.09 1.96
N SER A 89 -5.19 3.77 1.00
CA SER A 89 -6.52 4.37 1.17
C SER A 89 -7.59 3.32 1.44
N GLN A 90 -7.54 2.18 0.75
CA GLN A 90 -8.47 1.06 0.99
C GLN A 90 -8.29 0.47 2.40
N TYR A 91 -7.05 0.27 2.83
CA TYR A 91 -6.74 -0.21 4.18
C TYR A 91 -7.26 0.75 5.26
N GLU A 92 -6.97 2.04 5.13
CA GLU A 92 -7.43 3.07 6.07
C GLU A 92 -8.95 3.20 6.09
N LEU A 93 -9.59 3.20 4.91
CA LEU A 93 -11.05 3.26 4.80
C LEU A 93 -11.70 2.05 5.47
N TRP A 94 -11.13 0.85 5.31
CA TRP A 94 -11.64 -0.34 5.96
C TRP A 94 -11.58 -0.27 7.49
N HIS A 95 -10.50 0.29 8.05
CA HIS A 95 -10.39 0.54 9.49
C HIS A 95 -11.38 1.61 9.98
N ALA A 96 -11.51 2.70 9.24
CA ALA A 96 -12.48 3.76 9.54
C ALA A 96 -13.93 3.21 9.50
N GLU A 97 -14.21 2.30 8.57
CA GLU A 97 -15.51 1.67 8.41
C GLU A 97 -15.92 0.85 9.63
N GLN A 98 -14.96 0.23 10.34
CA GLN A 98 -15.26 -0.52 11.58
C GLN A 98 -15.84 0.38 12.66
N HIS A 99 -15.46 1.65 12.67
CA HIS A 99 -15.90 2.66 13.63
C HIS A 99 -17.02 3.54 13.07
N ARG A 100 -17.64 3.16 11.93
CA ARG A 100 -18.69 3.95 11.27
C ARG A 100 -19.82 4.35 12.23
N LYS A 101 -20.20 3.47 13.15
CA LYS A 101 -21.31 3.70 14.10
C LYS A 101 -21.01 4.80 15.13
N GLU A 102 -19.75 5.12 15.36
CA GLU A 102 -19.30 6.16 16.30
C GLU A 102 -19.32 7.56 15.66
N LEU A 103 -19.42 7.62 14.32
CA LEU A 103 -19.44 8.88 13.58
C LEU A 103 -20.81 9.55 13.68
N ASN A 104 -20.86 10.71 14.35
CA ASN A 104 -22.06 11.53 14.41
C ASN A 104 -22.17 12.47 13.20
N VAL A 105 -22.82 11.99 12.14
CA VAL A 105 -23.00 12.72 10.88
C VAL A 105 -24.46 12.84 10.50
N LYS A 106 -24.88 14.01 10.00
CA LYS A 106 -26.20 14.22 9.39
C LYS A 106 -26.06 14.22 7.87
N ARG A 107 -27.03 13.62 7.18
CA ARG A 107 -27.08 13.69 5.71
C ARG A 107 -27.40 15.12 5.29
N LEU A 108 -26.52 15.69 4.46
CA LEU A 108 -26.77 16.97 3.81
C LEU A 108 -27.69 16.74 2.61
N VAL A 109 -28.72 17.57 2.50
CA VAL A 109 -29.61 17.63 1.33
C VAL A 109 -29.53 19.05 0.78
N ALA A 110 -29.48 19.18 -0.55
CA ALA A 110 -29.62 20.49 -1.18
C ALA A 110 -31.07 20.98 -0.97
N ALA A 111 -31.21 22.28 -0.66
CA ALA A 111 -32.50 22.93 -0.53
C ALA A 111 -33.20 23.10 -1.88
#